data_AF-K7KY99-F1
#
_entry.id   AF-K7KY99-F1
#
_cell.length_a   1.000
_cell.length_b   1.000
_cell.length_c   1.000
_cell.angle_alpha   90.00
_cell.angle_beta   90.00
_cell.angle_gamma   90.00
#
_symmetry.space_group_name_H-M   'P 1'
#
loop_
_entity.id
_entity.type
_entity.pdbx_description
1 polymer ?
#
loop_
_entity_poly.entity_id
_entity_poly.type
_entity_poly.pdbx_seq_one_letter_code
_entity_poly.pdbx_strand_id
1 'polypeptide(L)' 'MFLLFLLKSSQVSDVEFSEAEEILIAMVYNLVGERWSLIAGRIPGRTAEEIEKYWTSRFSTSQ' A
#
# COMPACT_ATOMS: atom_id res chain seq x y z
N MET A 1 16.58 -16.18 -8.94
CA MET A 1 15.73 -15.64 -7.84
C MET A 1 16.25 -14.29 -7.35
N PHE A 2 17.55 -14.15 -7.05
CA PHE A 2 18.15 -12.91 -6.54
C PHE A 2 17.93 -11.67 -7.43
N LEU A 3 18.05 -11.81 -8.76
CA LEU A 3 17.81 -10.70 -9.70
C LEU A 3 16.35 -10.22 -9.75
N LEU A 4 15.38 -11.12 -9.59
CA LEU A 4 13.96 -10.73 -9.53
C LEU A 4 13.64 -9.92 -8.28
N PHE A 5 14.28 -10.25 -7.15
CA PHE A 5 14.16 -9.48 -5.91
C PHE A 5 14.70 -8.04 -6.07
N LEU A 6 15.86 -7.88 -6.70
CA LEU A 6 16.43 -6.55 -6.98
C LEU A 6 15.54 -5.73 -7.93
N LEU A 7 15.01 -6.34 -8.99
CA LEU A 7 14.14 -5.61 -9.94
C LEU A 7 12.86 -5.10 -9.28
N LYS A 8 12.26 -5.88 -8.36
CA LYS A 8 11.10 -5.45 -7.57
C LYS A 8 11.42 -4.20 -6.75
N SER A 9 12.61 -4.15 -6.13
CA SER A 9 13.02 -3.01 -5.29
C SER A 9 13.20 -1.71 -6.08
N SER A 10 13.61 -1.78 -7.36
CA SER A 10 13.89 -0.58 -8.17
C SER A 10 12.66 0.10 -8.77
N GLN A 11 11.50 -0.60 -8.84
CA GLN A 11 10.24 0.01 -9.30
C GLN A 11 9.50 0.73 -8.18
N VAL A 12 10.00 0.68 -6.95
CA VAL A 12 9.40 1.39 -5.82
C VAL A 12 9.82 2.87 -5.86
N SER A 13 9.41 3.58 -6.91
CA SER A 13 9.25 5.03 -6.88
C SER A 13 8.34 5.36 -5.70
N ASP A 14 8.52 6.52 -5.06
CA ASP A 14 7.58 6.97 -4.02
C ASP A 14 6.18 7.01 -4.65
N VAL A 15 5.36 6.02 -4.29
CA VAL A 15 4.06 5.81 -4.92
C VAL A 15 3.12 6.82 -4.29
N GLU A 16 2.89 7.94 -4.99
CA GLU A 16 1.88 8.89 -4.58
C GLU A 16 0.48 8.32 -4.81
N PHE A 17 -0.35 8.42 -3.78
CA PHE A 17 -1.78 8.12 -3.85
C PHE A 17 -2.55 9.41 -4.04
N SER A 18 -3.58 9.38 -4.89
CA SER A 18 -4.51 10.50 -5.00
C SER A 18 -5.37 10.60 -3.75
N GLU A 19 -5.87 11.80 -3.43
CA GLU A 19 -6.74 12.04 -2.28
C GLU A 19 -7.92 11.05 -2.20
N ALA A 20 -8.53 10.71 -3.35
CA ALA A 20 -9.60 9.73 -3.41
C ALA A 20 -9.15 8.31 -3.01
N GLU A 21 -7.95 7.90 -3.42
CA GLU A 21 -7.38 6.62 -3.01
C GLU A 21 -7.02 6.62 -1.53
N GLU A 22 -6.44 7.71 -1.00
CA GLU A 22 -6.10 7.84 0.42
C GLU A 22 -7.36 7.72 1.31
N ILE A 23 -8.44 8.42 0.94
CA ILE A 23 -9.74 8.32 1.61
C ILE A 23 -10.26 6.90 1.54
N LEU A 24 -10.18 6.24 0.38
CA LEU A 24 -10.65 4.87 0.23
C LEU A 24 -9.82 3.87 1.05
N ILE A 25 -8.50 4.02 1.10
CA ILE A 25 -7.62 3.21 1.96
C ILE A 25 -8.03 3.36 3.41
N ALA A 26 -8.16 4.60 3.91
CA ALA A 26 -8.52 4.86 5.29
C ALA A 26 -9.90 4.30 5.65
N MET A 27 -10.91 4.47 4.78
CA MET A 27 -12.24 3.93 5.00
C MET A 27 -12.25 2.40 5.07
N VAL A 28 -11.57 1.73 4.13
CA VAL A 28 -11.56 0.27 4.10
C VAL A 28 -10.69 -0.29 5.23
N TYR A 29 -9.55 0.33 5.54
CA TYR A 29 -8.72 -0.05 6.69
C TYR A 29 -9.52 -0.02 8.00
N ASN A 30 -10.32 1.02 8.23
CA ASN A 30 -11.19 1.08 9.40
C ASN A 30 -12.23 -0.05 9.47
N LEU A 31 -12.57 -0.66 8.33
CA LEU A 31 -13.51 -1.78 8.25
C LEU A 31 -12.82 -3.15 8.39
N VAL A 32 -11.62 -3.33 7.81
CA VAL A 32 -10.99 -4.66 7.67
C VAL A 32 -9.62 -4.79 8.34
N GLY A 33 -9.07 -3.70 8.89
CA GLY A 33 -7.72 -3.63 9.44
C GLY A 33 -6.63 -3.82 8.38
N GLU A 34 -5.51 -4.43 8.79
CA GLU A 34 -4.32 -4.70 7.97
C GLU A 34 -4.52 -5.79 6.89
N ARG A 35 -5.76 -6.06 6.47
CA ARG A 35 -6.06 -7.03 5.40
C ARG A 35 -5.80 -6.38 4.04
N TRP A 36 -4.54 -6.06 3.75
CA TRP A 36 -4.10 -5.28 2.58
C TRP A 36 -4.62 -5.82 1.24
N SER A 37 -4.66 -7.14 1.07
CA SER A 37 -5.20 -7.76 -0.15
C SER A 37 -6.68 -7.43 -0.40
N LEU A 38 -7.49 -7.26 0.66
CA LEU A 38 -8.89 -6.84 0.53
C LEU A 38 -9.00 -5.36 0.16
N ILE A 39 -8.11 -4.52 0.72
CA ILE A 39 -8.07 -3.09 0.40
C ILE A 39 -7.66 -2.89 -1.06
N ALA A 40 -6.59 -3.55 -1.51
CA ALA A 40 -6.11 -3.51 -2.89
C ALA A 40 -7.19 -3.97 -3.89
N GLY A 41 -8.01 -4.96 -3.52
CA GLY A 41 -9.15 -5.40 -4.35
C GLY A 41 -10.20 -4.31 -4.62
N ARG A 42 -10.15 -3.16 -3.95
CA ARG A 42 -11.03 -2.00 -4.15
C ARG A 42 -10.37 -0.83 -4.84
N ILE A 43 -9.06 -0.86 -5.08
CA ILE A 43 -8.30 0.27 -5.64
C ILE A 43 -7.60 -0.19 -6.92
N PRO A 44 -8.24 -0.01 -8.09
CA PRO A 44 -7.67 -0.45 -9.36
C PRO A 44 -6.27 0.13 -9.59
N GLY A 45 -5.33 -0.71 -10.03
CA GLY A 45 -3.95 -0.30 -10.30
C GLY A 45 -3.03 -0.25 -9.07
N ARG A 46 -3.55 -0.53 -7.87
CA ARG A 46 -2.74 -0.61 -6.65
C ARG A 46 -2.60 -2.04 -6.16
N THR A 47 -1.44 -2.34 -5.62
CA THR A 47 -1.12 -3.64 -5.00
C THR A 47 -1.21 -3.55 -3.48
N ALA A 48 -1.40 -4.70 -2.84
CA ALA A 48 -1.40 -4.79 -1.38
C ALA A 48 -0.06 -4.30 -0.77
N GLU A 49 1.06 -4.64 -1.43
CA GLU A 49 2.42 -4.26 -1.02
C GLU A 49 2.60 -2.72 -1.04
N GLU A 50 2.08 -2.03 -2.06
CA GLU A 50 2.14 -0.56 -2.15
C GLU A 50 1.27 0.10 -1.07
N ILE A 51 0.06 -0.41 -0.84
CA ILE A 51 -0.87 0.15 0.15
C ILE A 51 -0.32 -0.03 1.57
N GLU A 52 0.21 -1.22 1.88
CA GLU A 52 0.89 -1.49 3.16
C GLU A 52 2.05 -0.53 3.37
N LYS A 53 2.94 -0.41 2.37
CA LYS A 53 4.09 0.51 2.45
C LYS A 53 3.63 1.96 2.66
N TYR A 54 2.63 2.41 1.92
CA TYR A 54 2.05 3.75 2.08
C TYR A 54 1.49 3.98 3.48
N TRP A 55 0.71 3.02 3.99
CA TRP A 55 0.10 3.13 5.32
C TRP A 55 1.16 3.15 6.42
N THR A 56 2.11 2.22 6.38
CA THR A 56 3.20 2.16 7.36
C THR A 56 4.09 3.39 7.29
N SER A 57 4.38 3.96 6.11
CA SER A 57 5.20 5.18 6.01
C SER A 57 4.50 6.42 6.58
N ARG A 58 3.17 6.48 6.50
CA ARG A 58 2.37 7.61 7.01
C ARG A 58 2.03 7.50 8.49
N PHE A 59 1.80 6.28 8.98
CA PHE A 59 1.29 6.01 10.33
C PHE A 59 2.27 5.23 11.20
N SER A 60 3.54 5.11 10.81
CA SER A 60 4.58 4.48 11.62
C SER A 60 4.58 5.10 13.01
N THR A 61 3.90 4.43 13.93
CA THR A 61 4.07 4.65 15.36
C THR A 61 5.27 3.81 15.70
N SER A 62 6.44 4.42 15.84
CA SER A 62 7.57 3.79 16.52
C SER A 62 7.04 3.26 17.85
N GLN A 63 6.87 1.95 17.97
CA GLN A 63 6.76 1.28 19.27
C GLN A 63 8.18 1.10 19.80
#